data_AF-A0A7Z9GMV2-F1
#
_entry.id   AF-A0A7Z9GMV2-F1
#
_cell.length_a   1.000
_cell.length_b   1.000
_cell.length_c   1.000
_cell.angle_alpha   90.00
_cell.angle_beta   90.00
_cell.angle_gamma   90.00
#
_symmetry.space_group_name_H-M   'P 1'
#
loop_
_entity.id
_entity.type
_entity.pdbx_description
1 polymer ?
#
loop_
_entity_poly.entity_id
_entity_poly.type
_entity_poly.pdbx_seq_one_letter_code
_entity_poly.pdbx_strand_id
1 'polypeptide(L)'
;MEEMKIGFLANSLMTLERYWDKLHDKAECWWGVTQPNTYRRLKKKKIRNVVYHHDKHFVDRNRTSGNMYVSPDPGEGERIVAEKIQPDLWLADTLNKLNRVPKKTFWVQVFHSLPIKEHFFYPGVLEYDLMLLPGEYHKKELIKRLHLKDKEDERLKIVGWPRVDDFFNGTFDRQEIMKSLGLDVTAKTVMYAPTWGWGHGNEYLFARWHDDEIEVFEQLCQQVRNMNVNFIVKLHNLSFHVTNDRLIEVARKYNVLWA
;
A
#
# COMPACT_ATOMS: atom_id res chain seq x y z
N MET A 1 35.53 -10.40 -0.39
CA MET A 1 34.19 -10.87 -0.75
C MET A 1 33.50 -9.71 -1.44
N GLU A 2 32.89 -9.94 -2.59
CA GLU A 2 32.09 -8.91 -3.25
C GLU A 2 30.91 -8.54 -2.33
N GLU A 3 30.63 -7.25 -2.23
CA GLU A 3 29.53 -6.76 -1.40
C GLU A 3 28.21 -7.20 -2.04
N MET A 4 27.32 -7.84 -1.26
CA MET A 4 26.03 -8.32 -1.77
C MET A 4 25.20 -7.13 -2.29
N LYS A 5 24.63 -7.27 -3.49
CA LYS A 5 23.75 -6.27 -4.09
C LYS A 5 22.29 -6.63 -3.86
N ILE A 6 21.56 -5.75 -3.18
CA ILE A 6 20.14 -5.96 -2.84
C ILE A 6 19.26 -4.99 -3.63
N GLY A 7 18.33 -5.53 -4.41
CA GLY A 7 17.33 -4.78 -5.14
C GLY A 7 16.02 -4.66 -4.37
N PHE A 8 15.49 -3.45 -4.24
CA PHE A 8 14.18 -3.15 -3.67
C PHE A 8 13.21 -2.79 -4.80
N LEU A 9 12.38 -3.73 -5.26
CA LEU A 9 11.39 -3.49 -6.31
C LEU A 9 10.09 -2.95 -5.70
N ALA A 10 10.00 -1.63 -5.59
CA ALA A 10 9.02 -0.96 -4.74
C ALA A 10 7.79 -0.47 -5.51
N ASN A 11 6.60 -0.79 -4.99
CA ASN A 11 5.38 -0.05 -5.30
C ASN A 11 5.25 1.18 -4.38
N SER A 12 5.51 0.98 -3.10
CA SER A 12 5.48 2.02 -2.06
C SER A 12 6.76 1.99 -1.23
N LEU A 13 7.03 3.08 -0.50
CA LEU A 13 8.16 3.10 0.46
C LEU A 13 7.78 2.53 1.83
N MET A 14 6.50 2.31 2.12
CA MET A 14 6.01 2.10 3.49
C MET A 14 6.67 0.95 4.23
N THR A 15 6.81 -0.21 3.57
CA THR A 15 7.42 -1.40 4.17
C THR A 15 8.90 -1.51 3.80
N LEU A 16 9.23 -1.33 2.52
CA LEU A 16 10.60 -1.55 2.02
C LEU A 16 11.62 -0.55 2.58
N GLU A 17 11.20 0.67 2.94
CA GLU A 17 12.11 1.65 3.57
C GLU A 17 12.62 1.15 4.91
N ARG A 18 11.80 0.44 5.70
CA ARG A 18 12.22 -0.16 6.98
C ARG A 18 13.30 -1.21 6.80
N TYR A 19 13.22 -2.01 5.73
CA TYR A 19 14.26 -2.97 5.39
C TYR A 19 15.53 -2.26 4.90
N TRP A 20 15.38 -1.26 4.04
CA TRP A 20 16.50 -0.46 3.54
C TRP A 20 17.28 0.23 4.68
N ASP A 21 16.57 0.83 5.65
CA ASP A 21 17.17 1.48 6.83
C ASP A 21 18.10 0.54 7.62
N LYS A 22 17.88 -0.78 7.56
CA LYS A 22 18.66 -1.81 8.29
C LYS A 22 19.74 -2.51 7.47
N LEU A 23 19.74 -2.30 6.15
CA LEU A 23 20.55 -3.05 5.19
C LEU A 23 21.51 -2.17 4.38
N HIS A 24 21.21 -0.88 4.19
CA HIS A 24 21.99 0.01 3.31
C HIS A 24 23.43 0.28 3.79
N ASP A 25 23.74 -0.04 5.04
CA ASP A 25 25.07 0.03 5.65
C ASP A 25 25.84 -1.31 5.57
N LYS A 26 25.19 -2.38 5.10
CA LYS A 26 25.71 -3.76 5.09
C LYS A 26 25.79 -4.37 3.68
N ALA A 27 25.18 -3.71 2.70
CA ALA A 27 25.00 -4.22 1.36
C ALA A 27 24.80 -3.08 0.37
N GLU A 28 25.16 -3.32 -0.89
CA GLU A 28 24.93 -2.38 -1.97
C GLU A 28 23.43 -2.36 -2.34
N CYS A 29 22.69 -1.41 -1.77
CA CYS A 29 21.24 -1.34 -1.93
C CYS A 29 20.81 -0.48 -3.12
N TRP A 30 19.94 -1.02 -3.96
CA TRP A 30 19.40 -0.38 -5.15
C TRP A 30 17.87 -0.36 -5.15
N TRP A 31 17.28 0.80 -5.44
CA TRP A 31 15.84 0.92 -5.58
C TRP A 31 15.41 0.79 -7.04
N GLY A 32 14.57 -0.21 -7.31
CA GLY A 32 13.85 -0.36 -8.55
C GLY A 32 12.43 0.18 -8.42
N VAL A 33 12.07 1.20 -9.19
CA VAL A 33 10.75 1.84 -9.07
C VAL A 33 10.07 2.03 -10.41
N THR A 34 8.77 1.76 -10.46
CA THR A 34 7.93 1.97 -11.66
C THR A 34 6.87 3.05 -11.49
N GLN A 35 6.76 3.61 -10.29
CA GLN A 35 5.80 4.66 -9.95
C GLN A 35 6.50 6.03 -9.83
N PRO A 36 6.05 7.08 -10.56
CA PRO A 36 6.68 8.41 -10.54
C PRO A 36 6.75 9.02 -9.14
N ASN A 37 5.71 8.82 -8.33
CA ASN A 37 5.63 9.38 -6.98
C ASN A 37 6.67 8.75 -6.03
N THR A 38 6.86 7.43 -6.12
CA THR A 38 7.87 6.71 -5.35
C THR A 38 9.28 7.16 -5.74
N TYR A 39 9.54 7.32 -7.05
CA TYR A 39 10.80 7.87 -7.55
C TYR A 39 11.10 9.28 -7.02
N ARG A 40 10.13 10.20 -7.11
CA ARG A 40 10.27 11.58 -6.59
C ARG A 40 10.57 11.59 -5.09
N ARG A 41 9.92 10.73 -4.30
CA ARG A 41 10.17 10.61 -2.85
C ARG A 41 11.60 10.14 -2.56
N LEU A 42 12.11 9.14 -3.27
CA LEU A 42 13.50 8.68 -3.15
C LEU A 42 14.51 9.77 -3.51
N LYS A 43 14.24 10.54 -4.58
CA LYS A 43 15.09 11.68 -4.96
C LYS A 43 15.05 12.81 -3.94
N LYS A 44 13.89 13.12 -3.34
CA LYS A 44 13.78 14.08 -2.23
C LYS A 44 14.63 13.65 -1.02
N LYS A 45 14.71 12.33 -0.75
CA LYS A 45 15.58 11.73 0.27
C LYS A 45 17.06 11.63 -0.15
N LYS A 46 17.43 12.14 -1.33
CA LYS A 46 18.81 12.12 -1.87
C LYS A 46 19.39 10.70 -2.02
N ILE A 47 18.53 9.69 -2.22
CA ILE A 47 18.98 8.32 -2.51
C ILE A 47 19.57 8.27 -3.92
N ARG A 48 20.82 7.81 -4.04
CA ARG A 48 21.58 7.79 -5.30
C ARG A 48 21.21 6.59 -6.17
N ASN A 49 21.27 5.40 -5.59
CA ASN A 49 21.08 4.10 -6.26
C ASN A 49 19.60 3.84 -6.53
N VAL A 50 19.08 4.49 -7.57
CA VAL A 50 17.67 4.40 -7.96
C VAL A 50 17.57 4.25 -9.48
N VAL A 51 16.95 3.16 -9.93
CA VAL A 51 16.56 2.95 -11.32
C VAL A 51 15.05 3.13 -11.42
N TYR A 52 14.63 4.00 -12.33
CA TYR A 52 13.23 4.30 -12.58
C TYR A 52 12.87 4.03 -14.03
N HIS A 53 11.76 3.34 -14.23
CA HIS A 53 11.11 3.21 -15.53
C HIS A 53 9.59 3.10 -15.34
N HIS A 54 8.80 3.90 -16.04
CA HIS A 54 7.35 3.87 -15.93
C HIS A 54 6.74 3.27 -17.19
N ASP A 55 5.91 2.25 -17.02
CA ASP A 55 5.13 1.66 -18.10
C ASP A 55 4.21 2.72 -18.71
N LYS A 56 4.13 2.74 -20.04
CA LYS A 56 3.13 3.57 -20.72
C LYS A 56 1.75 2.99 -20.45
N HIS A 57 0.83 3.83 -20.01
CA HIS A 57 -0.57 3.42 -19.80
C HIS A 57 -1.48 4.19 -20.75
N PHE A 58 -2.51 3.52 -21.25
CA PHE A 58 -3.62 4.15 -21.97
C PHE A 58 -4.95 3.79 -21.30
N VAL A 59 -5.98 4.59 -21.56
CA VAL A 59 -7.32 4.38 -21.01
C VAL A 59 -8.11 3.50 -21.98
N ASP A 60 -8.41 2.27 -21.56
CA ASP A 60 -9.34 1.39 -22.26
C ASP A 60 -10.77 1.64 -21.75
N ARG A 61 -11.55 2.40 -22.53
CA ARG A 61 -12.95 2.74 -22.22
C ARG A 61 -13.92 1.59 -22.43
N ASN A 62 -13.51 0.51 -23.10
CA ASN A 62 -14.36 -0.66 -23.32
C ASN A 62 -14.26 -1.64 -22.14
N ARG A 63 -13.34 -1.41 -21.20
CA ARG A 63 -13.15 -2.25 -20.04
C ARG A 63 -14.29 -2.06 -19.05
N THR A 64 -15.13 -3.09 -18.90
CA THR A 64 -16.29 -3.09 -17.98
C THR A 64 -15.95 -3.47 -16.55
N SER A 65 -14.73 -3.94 -16.27
CA SER A 65 -14.27 -4.30 -14.92
C SER A 65 -12.75 -4.20 -14.76
N GLY A 66 -12.30 -3.83 -13.54
CA GLY A 66 -10.89 -3.65 -13.21
C GLY A 66 -10.34 -2.27 -13.61
N ASN A 67 -9.00 -2.14 -13.65
CA ASN A 67 -8.33 -0.87 -13.92
C ASN A 67 -8.38 -0.51 -15.42
N MET A 68 -9.04 0.60 -15.78
CA MET A 68 -9.10 1.07 -17.16
C MET A 68 -7.76 1.59 -17.71
N TYR A 69 -6.80 1.91 -16.83
CA TYR A 69 -5.44 2.24 -17.23
C TYR A 69 -4.66 0.95 -17.48
N VAL A 70 -4.44 0.64 -18.75
CA VAL A 70 -3.78 -0.58 -19.23
C VAL A 70 -2.43 -0.25 -19.86
N SER A 71 -1.46 -1.12 -19.62
CA SER A 71 -0.17 -1.08 -20.31
C SER A 71 -0.22 -1.98 -21.55
N PRO A 72 0.29 -1.54 -22.71
CA PRO A 72 0.42 -2.42 -23.88
C PRO A 72 1.49 -3.50 -23.65
N ASP A 73 2.44 -3.27 -22.74
CA ASP A 73 3.43 -4.24 -22.31
C ASP A 73 3.53 -4.28 -20.77
N PRO A 74 2.61 -5.00 -20.09
CA PRO A 74 2.61 -5.07 -18.64
C PRO A 74 3.92 -5.67 -18.08
N GLY A 75 4.61 -4.88 -17.24
CA GLY A 75 5.84 -5.31 -16.59
C GLY A 75 7.12 -4.93 -17.35
N GLU A 76 7.01 -4.16 -18.44
CA GLU A 76 8.16 -3.62 -19.19
C GLU A 76 9.12 -2.88 -18.25
N GLY A 77 8.60 -1.98 -17.42
CA GLY A 77 9.36 -1.20 -16.47
C GLY A 77 10.01 -2.05 -15.40
N GLU A 78 9.31 -3.05 -14.85
CA GLU A 78 9.91 -4.03 -13.94
C GLU A 78 11.10 -4.77 -14.59
N ARG A 79 10.98 -5.19 -15.86
CA ARG A 79 12.08 -5.85 -16.59
C ARG A 79 13.26 -4.93 -16.82
N ILE A 80 13.04 -3.72 -17.33
CA ILE A 80 14.10 -2.73 -17.57
C ILE A 80 14.82 -2.36 -16.27
N VAL A 81 14.06 -2.17 -15.19
CA VAL A 81 14.62 -1.92 -13.86
C VAL A 81 15.50 -3.09 -13.43
N ALA A 82 15.03 -4.32 -13.61
CA ALA A 82 15.77 -5.51 -13.20
C ALA A 82 17.05 -5.73 -14.02
N GLU A 83 17.00 -5.50 -15.34
CA GLU A 83 18.15 -5.59 -16.23
C GLU A 83 19.24 -4.57 -15.90
N LYS A 84 18.86 -3.39 -15.41
CA LYS A 84 19.82 -2.34 -15.01
C LYS A 84 20.43 -2.57 -13.64
N ILE A 85 19.67 -3.12 -12.68
CA ILE A 85 20.14 -3.31 -11.31
C ILE A 85 20.96 -4.60 -11.19
N GLN A 86 20.49 -5.69 -11.78
CA GLN A 86 21.09 -7.04 -11.66
C GLN A 86 21.52 -7.38 -10.22
N PRO A 87 20.60 -7.41 -9.25
CA PRO A 87 20.94 -7.67 -7.86
C PRO A 87 21.05 -9.17 -7.58
N ASP A 88 21.77 -9.54 -6.53
CA ASP A 88 21.86 -10.92 -6.02
C ASP A 88 20.55 -11.37 -5.35
N LEU A 89 19.79 -10.39 -4.84
CA LEU A 89 18.55 -10.58 -4.09
C LEU A 89 17.53 -9.50 -4.42
N TRP A 90 16.27 -9.88 -4.63
CA TRP A 90 15.15 -8.95 -4.71
C TRP A 90 14.28 -8.97 -3.46
N LEU A 91 13.93 -7.80 -2.95
CA LEU A 91 12.82 -7.58 -2.01
C LEU A 91 11.71 -6.82 -2.75
N ALA A 92 10.48 -7.34 -2.69
CA ALA A 92 9.31 -6.68 -3.26
C ALA A 92 8.18 -6.59 -2.23
N ASP A 93 7.42 -5.50 -2.26
CA ASP A 93 6.25 -5.28 -1.41
C ASP A 93 4.92 -5.67 -2.08
N THR A 94 4.89 -5.83 -3.40
CA THR A 94 3.70 -6.23 -4.15
C THR A 94 3.91 -7.60 -4.81
N LEU A 95 2.91 -8.48 -4.66
CA LEU A 95 2.97 -9.89 -5.07
C LEU A 95 3.26 -10.11 -6.55
N ASN A 96 2.74 -9.27 -7.43
CA ASN A 96 2.85 -9.49 -8.87
C ASN A 96 4.04 -8.80 -9.54
N LYS A 97 4.84 -8.02 -8.78
CA LYS A 97 5.94 -7.24 -9.36
C LYS A 97 7.06 -8.14 -9.87
N LEU A 98 7.51 -9.10 -9.07
CA LEU A 98 8.61 -9.97 -9.49
C LEU A 98 8.17 -11.01 -10.53
N ASN A 99 6.90 -11.41 -10.60
CA ASN A 99 6.41 -12.31 -11.66
C ASN A 99 6.60 -11.77 -13.09
N ARG A 100 6.92 -10.48 -13.26
CA ARG A 100 7.25 -9.86 -14.55
C ARG A 100 8.74 -9.85 -14.87
N VAL A 101 9.58 -10.20 -13.90
CA VAL A 101 11.04 -10.18 -13.99
C VAL A 101 11.56 -11.61 -14.23
N PRO A 102 12.61 -11.81 -15.04
CA PRO A 102 13.23 -13.13 -15.17
C PRO A 102 13.73 -13.65 -13.81
N LYS A 103 13.33 -14.88 -13.44
CA LYS A 103 13.70 -15.54 -12.20
C LYS A 103 15.16 -16.02 -12.22
N LYS A 104 16.10 -15.08 -12.11
CA LYS A 104 17.55 -15.35 -12.11
C LYS A 104 18.18 -15.33 -10.71
N THR A 105 17.52 -14.69 -9.76
CA THR A 105 18.04 -14.41 -8.42
C THR A 105 16.99 -14.70 -7.34
N PHE A 106 17.39 -14.67 -6.08
CA PHE A 106 16.52 -14.99 -4.96
C PHE A 106 15.47 -13.88 -4.75
N TRP A 107 14.21 -14.26 -4.51
CA TRP A 107 13.06 -13.34 -4.40
C TRP A 107 12.42 -13.42 -3.02
N VAL A 108 12.31 -12.26 -2.38
CA VAL A 108 11.71 -12.08 -1.07
C VAL A 108 10.47 -11.21 -1.19
N GLN A 109 9.34 -11.70 -0.66
CA GLN A 109 8.10 -10.95 -0.52
C GLN A 109 7.97 -10.39 0.90
N VAL A 110 7.67 -9.10 1.02
CA VAL A 110 7.48 -8.44 2.34
C VAL A 110 6.09 -7.83 2.56
N PHE A 111 5.23 -7.83 1.53
CA PHE A 111 3.85 -7.36 1.53
C PHE A 111 3.66 -5.86 1.91
N HIS A 112 2.97 -5.12 1.04
CA HIS A 112 2.51 -3.75 1.30
C HIS A 112 1.14 -3.71 2.00
N SER A 113 0.40 -4.82 1.95
CA SER A 113 -0.92 -5.00 2.58
C SER A 113 -1.06 -6.41 3.14
N LEU A 114 -1.94 -6.59 4.13
CA LEU A 114 -2.23 -7.92 4.68
C LEU A 114 -2.80 -8.84 3.58
N PRO A 115 -2.22 -10.04 3.38
CA PRO A 115 -2.67 -10.99 2.35
C PRO A 115 -3.98 -11.66 2.77
N ILE A 116 -5.10 -10.94 2.65
CA ILE A 116 -6.44 -11.41 3.06
C ILE A 116 -7.42 -11.48 1.88
N LYS A 117 -7.27 -10.58 0.91
CA LYS A 117 -8.15 -10.50 -0.27
C LYS A 117 -7.88 -11.64 -1.23
N GLU A 118 -8.93 -12.17 -1.86
CA GLU A 118 -8.87 -13.32 -2.77
C GLU A 118 -7.83 -13.17 -3.89
N HIS A 119 -7.71 -11.96 -4.47
CA HIS A 119 -6.74 -11.69 -5.55
C HIS A 119 -5.26 -11.78 -5.11
N PHE A 120 -4.96 -11.91 -3.82
CA PHE A 120 -3.61 -12.20 -3.34
C PHE A 120 -3.23 -13.67 -3.43
N PHE A 121 -4.19 -14.56 -3.72
CA PHE A 121 -3.98 -16.00 -3.75
C PHE A 121 -4.02 -16.51 -5.19
N TYR A 122 -2.96 -16.25 -5.95
CA TYR A 122 -2.79 -16.76 -7.31
C TYR A 122 -1.44 -17.50 -7.46
N PRO A 123 -1.28 -18.39 -8.47
CA PRO A 123 -0.12 -19.28 -8.55
C PRO A 123 1.25 -18.59 -8.55
N GLY A 124 1.37 -17.40 -9.15
CA GLY A 124 2.65 -16.67 -9.21
C GLY A 124 3.21 -16.26 -7.84
N VAL A 125 2.39 -16.24 -6.78
CA VAL A 125 2.88 -16.04 -5.40
C VAL A 125 3.82 -17.16 -4.96
N LEU A 126 3.67 -18.36 -5.53
CA LEU A 126 4.49 -19.52 -5.20
C LEU A 126 5.88 -19.48 -5.86
N GLU A 127 6.16 -18.49 -6.71
CA GLU A 127 7.49 -18.30 -7.33
C GLU A 127 8.49 -17.59 -6.41
N TYR A 128 8.03 -17.04 -5.27
CA TYR A 128 8.90 -16.45 -4.27
C TYR A 128 9.64 -17.54 -3.48
N ASP A 129 10.94 -17.32 -3.24
CA ASP A 129 11.76 -18.25 -2.45
C ASP A 129 11.59 -17.99 -0.95
N LEU A 130 11.17 -16.78 -0.57
CA LEU A 130 10.91 -16.40 0.81
C LEU A 130 9.74 -15.41 0.88
N MET A 131 8.82 -15.66 1.79
CA MET A 131 7.69 -14.80 2.11
C MET A 131 7.71 -14.46 3.60
N LEU A 132 7.83 -13.17 3.89
CA LEU A 132 7.87 -12.63 5.24
C LEU A 132 6.45 -12.26 5.68
N LEU A 133 5.92 -13.01 6.63
CA LEU A 133 4.51 -12.98 7.02
C LEU A 133 4.29 -12.25 8.34
N PRO A 134 3.19 -11.48 8.47
CA PRO A 134 2.85 -10.78 9.70
C PRO A 134 2.55 -11.70 10.89
N GLY A 135 2.07 -12.92 10.66
CA GLY A 135 1.62 -13.81 11.74
C GLY A 135 1.04 -15.13 11.25
N GLU A 136 0.78 -16.02 12.20
CA GLU A 136 0.27 -17.39 11.96
C GLU A 136 -1.00 -17.46 11.13
N TYR A 137 -1.94 -16.52 11.35
CA TYR A 137 -3.17 -16.44 10.57
C TYR A 137 -2.88 -16.34 9.06
N HIS A 138 -1.91 -15.50 8.67
CA HIS A 138 -1.55 -15.28 7.27
C HIS A 138 -0.86 -16.51 6.65
N LYS A 139 0.00 -17.20 7.41
CA LYS A 139 0.60 -18.48 7.00
C LYS A 139 -0.50 -19.51 6.71
N LYS A 140 -1.47 -19.65 7.63
CA LYS A 140 -2.60 -20.57 7.48
C LYS A 140 -3.48 -20.24 6.28
N GLU A 141 -3.80 -18.97 6.05
CA GLU A 141 -4.60 -18.57 4.89
C GLU A 141 -3.88 -18.81 3.57
N LEU A 142 -2.56 -18.56 3.48
CA LEU A 142 -1.77 -18.89 2.28
C LEU A 142 -1.77 -20.39 2.00
N ILE A 143 -1.47 -21.22 2.99
CA ILE A 143 -1.49 -22.69 2.86
C ILE A 143 -2.86 -23.17 2.38
N LYS A 144 -3.92 -22.68 3.03
CA LYS A 144 -5.31 -23.07 2.74
C LYS A 144 -5.72 -22.69 1.32
N ARG A 145 -5.51 -21.43 0.93
CA ARG A 145 -6.05 -20.88 -0.33
C ARG A 145 -5.18 -21.14 -1.55
N LEU A 146 -3.89 -21.40 -1.36
CA LEU A 146 -2.98 -21.85 -2.43
C LEU A 146 -2.82 -23.37 -2.47
N HIS A 147 -3.55 -24.11 -1.62
CA HIS A 147 -3.52 -25.57 -1.54
C HIS A 147 -2.10 -26.14 -1.38
N LEU A 148 -1.28 -25.49 -0.54
CA LEU A 148 0.06 -25.97 -0.25
C LEU A 148 -0.02 -27.32 0.47
N LYS A 149 0.71 -28.30 -0.07
CA LYS A 149 0.76 -29.67 0.50
C LYS A 149 1.52 -29.70 1.82
N ASP A 150 2.57 -28.89 1.92
CA ASP A 150 3.39 -28.78 3.12
C ASP A 150 2.88 -27.63 4.00
N LYS A 151 2.50 -27.97 5.23
CA LYS A 151 2.08 -26.98 6.23
C LYS A 151 3.27 -26.25 6.86
N GLU A 152 4.47 -26.81 6.73
CA GLU A 152 5.72 -26.25 7.22
C GLU A 152 6.63 -25.77 6.08
N ASP A 153 6.03 -25.38 4.95
CA ASP A 153 6.76 -24.79 3.81
C ASP A 153 7.74 -23.73 4.30
N GLU A 154 9.04 -24.04 4.21
CA GLU A 154 10.10 -23.26 4.84
C GLU A 154 10.22 -21.85 4.26
N ARG A 155 9.64 -21.61 3.08
CA ARG A 155 9.58 -20.29 2.44
C ARG A 155 8.65 -19.34 3.18
N LEU A 156 7.72 -19.85 4.00
CA LEU A 156 6.78 -19.04 4.77
C LEU A 156 7.35 -18.74 6.16
N LYS A 157 7.95 -17.56 6.35
CA LYS A 157 8.53 -17.14 7.64
C LYS A 157 7.70 -16.08 8.31
N ILE A 158 7.30 -16.33 9.55
CA ILE A 158 6.58 -15.36 10.38
C ILE A 158 7.60 -14.46 11.07
N VAL A 159 7.57 -13.18 10.73
CA VAL A 159 8.55 -12.19 11.24
C VAL A 159 7.90 -10.93 11.80
N GLY A 160 6.56 -10.90 11.87
CA GLY A 160 5.82 -9.68 12.18
C GLY A 160 5.70 -8.76 10.96
N TRP A 161 5.20 -7.54 11.18
CA TRP A 161 5.01 -6.57 10.09
C TRP A 161 5.64 -5.23 10.47
N PRO A 162 6.76 -4.82 9.85
CA PRO A 162 7.48 -3.60 10.24
C PRO A 162 6.64 -2.32 10.24
N ARG A 163 5.52 -2.31 9.50
CA ARG A 163 4.57 -1.21 9.47
C ARG A 163 3.89 -0.95 10.81
N VAL A 164 3.79 -1.96 11.68
CA VAL A 164 3.15 -1.79 12.99
C VAL A 164 4.13 -1.50 14.12
N ASP A 165 5.44 -1.58 13.87
CA ASP A 165 6.49 -1.38 14.88
C ASP A 165 6.38 -0.02 15.56
N ASP A 166 6.08 1.03 14.80
CA ASP A 166 5.94 2.40 15.32
C ASP A 166 4.82 2.54 16.37
N PHE A 167 3.79 1.68 16.33
CA PHE A 167 2.72 1.66 17.34
C PHE A 167 3.19 1.09 18.68
N PHE A 168 4.22 0.25 18.67
CA PHE A 168 4.76 -0.37 19.88
C PHE A 168 5.98 0.38 20.43
N ASN A 169 6.74 1.03 19.55
CA ASN A 169 8.02 1.66 19.90
C ASN A 169 7.90 3.12 20.38
N GLY A 170 6.68 3.61 20.63
CA GLY A 170 6.44 4.98 21.07
C GLY A 170 6.81 6.05 20.04
N THR A 171 6.88 5.69 18.76
CA THR A 171 7.23 6.63 17.68
C THR A 171 6.14 7.68 17.46
N PHE A 172 4.89 7.35 17.76
CA PHE A 172 3.76 8.27 17.62
C PHE A 172 3.42 8.94 18.95
N ASP A 173 3.54 10.26 19.00
CA ASP A 173 2.97 11.08 20.07
C ASP A 173 1.55 11.53 19.68
N ARG A 174 0.56 11.08 20.47
CA ARG A 174 -0.85 11.41 20.19
C ARG A 174 -1.11 12.92 20.22
N GLN A 175 -0.56 13.64 21.19
CA GLN A 175 -0.84 15.06 21.35
C GLN A 175 -0.24 15.87 20.19
N GLU A 176 1.00 15.55 19.80
CA GLU A 176 1.68 16.16 18.67
C GLU A 176 0.90 15.92 17.38
N ILE A 177 0.51 14.68 17.10
CA ILE A 177 -0.26 14.33 15.90
C ILE A 177 -1.58 15.11 15.88
N MET A 178 -2.34 15.10 16.97
CA MET A 178 -3.63 15.77 17.03
C MET A 178 -3.50 17.30 16.87
N LYS A 179 -2.52 17.92 17.52
CA LYS A 179 -2.22 19.35 17.35
C LYS A 179 -1.85 19.67 15.90
N SER A 180 -1.01 18.84 15.27
CA SER A 180 -0.60 19.04 13.87
C SER A 180 -1.76 18.94 12.88
N LEU A 181 -2.80 18.18 13.23
CA LEU A 181 -4.02 18.01 12.45
C LEU A 181 -5.14 19.01 12.84
N GLY A 182 -4.91 19.89 13.82
CA GLY A 182 -5.91 20.84 14.30
C GLY A 182 -7.07 20.20 15.07
N LEU A 183 -6.86 19.02 15.67
CA LEU A 183 -7.87 18.26 16.41
C LEU A 183 -7.82 18.55 17.91
N ASP A 184 -8.96 18.42 18.60
CA ASP A 184 -9.04 18.58 20.07
C ASP A 184 -8.35 17.41 20.78
N VAL A 185 -7.22 17.68 21.43
CA VAL A 185 -6.41 16.68 22.13
C VAL A 185 -7.14 16.00 23.30
N THR A 186 -8.18 16.61 23.85
CA THR A 186 -8.95 16.08 24.99
C THR A 186 -10.13 15.21 24.54
N ALA A 187 -10.60 15.38 23.30
CA ALA A 187 -11.70 14.60 22.74
C ALA A 187 -11.26 13.22 22.23
N LYS A 188 -12.19 12.27 22.25
CA LYS A 188 -12.03 10.99 21.52
C LYS A 188 -12.01 11.26 20.01
N THR A 189 -11.63 10.26 19.21
CA THR A 189 -11.54 10.41 17.76
C THR A 189 -12.21 9.24 17.06
N VAL A 190 -13.05 9.56 16.08
CA VAL A 190 -13.63 8.62 15.14
C VAL A 190 -12.98 8.88 13.78
N MET A 191 -12.51 7.81 13.12
CA MET A 191 -11.98 7.87 11.77
C MET A 191 -12.79 6.95 10.87
N TYR A 192 -13.36 7.51 9.81
CA TYR A 192 -13.96 6.78 8.72
C TYR A 192 -12.96 6.69 7.56
N ALA A 193 -12.56 5.47 7.19
CA ALA A 193 -11.58 5.22 6.14
C ALA A 193 -12.14 4.21 5.12
N PRO A 194 -13.04 4.64 4.22
CA PRO A 194 -13.65 3.74 3.25
C PRO A 194 -12.59 3.14 2.33
N THR A 195 -12.73 1.86 2.03
CA THR A 195 -11.84 1.18 1.08
C THR A 195 -12.08 1.70 -0.33
N TRP A 196 -11.00 1.93 -1.07
CA TRP A 196 -11.07 2.18 -2.51
C TRP A 196 -11.30 0.87 -3.27
N GLY A 197 -12.19 0.91 -4.27
CA GLY A 197 -12.47 -0.20 -5.16
C GLY A 197 -13.23 0.24 -6.41
N TRP A 198 -12.94 -0.38 -7.55
CA TRP A 198 -13.64 -0.14 -8.81
C TRP A 198 -15.11 -0.57 -8.72
N GLY A 199 -16.02 0.25 -9.27
CA GLY A 199 -17.48 0.14 -9.09
C GLY A 199 -18.00 1.20 -8.11
N HIS A 200 -19.05 0.88 -7.33
CA HIS A 200 -19.66 1.80 -6.36
C HIS A 200 -18.68 2.44 -5.36
N GLY A 201 -17.52 1.83 -5.10
CA GLY A 201 -16.49 2.39 -4.20
C GLY A 201 -15.69 3.57 -4.76
N ASN A 202 -15.87 3.91 -6.04
CA ASN A 202 -15.33 5.14 -6.63
C ASN A 202 -16.38 6.25 -6.75
N GLU A 203 -17.63 5.87 -7.00
CA GLU A 203 -18.74 6.80 -7.26
C GLU A 203 -19.41 7.28 -5.98
N TYR A 204 -19.33 6.50 -4.91
CA TYR A 204 -20.02 6.76 -3.64
C TYR A 204 -19.04 6.68 -2.47
N LEU A 205 -19.20 7.60 -1.53
CA LEU A 205 -18.61 7.60 -0.20
C LEU A 205 -19.04 6.36 0.61
N PHE A 206 -20.29 5.91 0.43
CA PHE A 206 -20.85 4.76 1.14
C PHE A 206 -21.11 3.56 0.23
N ALA A 207 -20.71 2.36 0.67
CA ALA A 207 -20.70 1.17 -0.18
C ALA A 207 -22.08 0.59 -0.56
N ARG A 208 -23.19 1.04 0.04
CA ARG A 208 -24.53 0.42 -0.11
C ARG A 208 -25.71 1.38 -0.11
N TRP A 209 -25.49 2.69 0.01
CA TRP A 209 -26.56 3.69 0.06
C TRP A 209 -26.41 4.65 -1.11
N HIS A 210 -27.41 4.63 -1.99
CA HIS A 210 -27.39 5.35 -3.27
C HIS A 210 -28.35 6.54 -3.31
N ASP A 211 -29.24 6.66 -2.31
CA ASP A 211 -30.19 7.76 -2.22
C ASP A 211 -29.64 8.82 -1.25
N ASP A 212 -29.46 10.03 -1.77
CA ASP A 212 -28.95 11.24 -1.11
C ASP A 212 -27.73 11.06 -0.18
N GLU A 213 -26.59 10.70 -0.77
CA GLU A 213 -25.31 10.57 -0.07
C GLU A 213 -24.90 11.81 0.74
N ILE A 214 -25.28 13.00 0.27
CA ILE A 214 -24.97 14.25 0.97
C ILE A 214 -25.78 14.33 2.27
N GLU A 215 -27.08 14.02 2.21
CA GLU A 215 -27.94 13.97 3.40
C GLU A 215 -27.43 12.94 4.40
N VAL A 216 -27.11 11.72 3.94
CA VAL A 216 -26.57 10.66 4.82
C VAL A 216 -25.26 11.11 5.48
N PHE A 217 -24.36 11.73 4.72
CA PHE A 217 -23.10 12.22 5.27
C PHE A 217 -23.33 13.35 6.28
N GLU A 218 -24.28 14.25 6.02
CA GLU A 218 -24.65 15.32 6.94
C GLU A 218 -25.25 14.77 8.24
N GLN A 219 -26.15 13.79 8.16
CA GLN A 219 -26.70 13.11 9.33
C GLN A 219 -25.58 12.43 10.15
N LEU A 220 -24.66 11.73 9.49
CA LEU A 220 -23.49 11.13 10.17
C LEU A 220 -22.66 12.20 10.87
N CYS A 221 -22.33 13.30 10.19
CA CYS A 221 -21.59 14.41 10.76
C CYS A 221 -22.29 15.01 12.00
N GLN A 222 -23.61 15.17 11.94
CA GLN A 222 -24.40 15.66 13.06
C GLN A 222 -24.36 14.69 14.24
N GLN A 223 -24.52 13.38 14.01
CA GLN A 223 -24.45 12.38 15.08
C GLN A 223 -23.07 12.37 15.75
N VAL A 224 -22.00 12.37 14.95
CA VAL A 224 -20.63 12.38 15.49
C VAL A 224 -20.36 13.67 16.28
N ARG A 225 -20.85 14.83 15.81
CA ARG A 225 -20.75 16.10 16.53
C ARG A 225 -21.46 16.04 17.89
N ASN A 226 -22.65 15.44 17.95
CA ASN A 226 -23.40 15.28 19.20
C ASN A 226 -22.69 14.38 20.21
N MET A 227 -21.78 13.50 19.76
CA MET A 227 -20.95 12.66 20.62
C MET A 227 -19.75 13.41 21.24
N ASN A 228 -19.50 14.66 20.86
CA ASN A 228 -18.34 15.46 21.29
C ASN A 228 -17.00 14.75 21.04
N VAL A 229 -16.80 14.28 19.80
CA VAL A 229 -15.55 13.62 19.36
C VAL A 229 -14.99 14.30 18.11
N ASN A 230 -13.68 14.19 17.91
CA ASN A 230 -13.05 14.53 16.64
C ASN A 230 -13.54 13.56 15.56
N PHE A 231 -13.78 14.06 14.35
CA PHE A 231 -14.16 13.24 13.21
C PHE A 231 -13.18 13.42 12.05
N ILE A 232 -12.64 12.31 11.54
CA ILE A 232 -11.75 12.27 10.38
C ILE A 232 -12.38 11.40 9.30
N VAL A 233 -12.43 11.90 8.08
CA VAL A 233 -12.73 11.10 6.89
C VAL A 233 -11.45 10.98 6.08
N LYS A 234 -10.89 9.77 6.04
CA LYS A 234 -9.66 9.45 5.29
C LYS A 234 -9.99 8.74 3.99
N LEU A 235 -9.96 9.47 2.89
CA LEU A 235 -10.19 8.95 1.55
C LEU A 235 -8.90 8.43 0.90
N HIS A 236 -9.08 7.57 -0.08
CA HIS A 236 -8.02 7.20 -1.01
C HIS A 236 -7.70 8.40 -1.92
N ASN A 237 -6.43 8.58 -2.27
CA ASN A 237 -5.98 9.71 -3.09
C ASN A 237 -6.56 9.73 -4.52
N LEU A 238 -7.09 8.60 -4.99
CA LEU A 238 -7.79 8.48 -6.27
C LEU A 238 -9.32 8.46 -6.14
N SER A 239 -9.88 8.70 -4.95
CA SER A 239 -11.33 8.82 -4.79
C SER A 239 -11.82 10.11 -5.44
N PHE A 240 -12.91 10.05 -6.22
CA PHE A 240 -13.54 11.22 -6.82
C PHE A 240 -14.09 12.20 -5.77
N HIS A 241 -14.29 11.72 -4.54
CA HIS A 241 -14.79 12.53 -3.43
C HIS A 241 -13.74 13.42 -2.78
N VAL A 242 -12.45 13.20 -3.06
CA VAL A 242 -11.38 14.10 -2.56
C VAL A 242 -11.65 15.54 -2.97
N THR A 243 -12.30 15.76 -4.12
CA THR A 243 -12.63 17.07 -4.69
C THR A 243 -14.14 17.33 -4.78
N ASN A 244 -14.98 16.61 -4.04
CA ASN A 244 -16.42 16.83 -4.05
C ASN A 244 -16.80 18.00 -3.12
N ASP A 245 -17.07 19.16 -3.72
CA ASP A 245 -17.31 20.41 -2.98
C ASP A 245 -18.48 20.31 -1.99
N ARG A 246 -19.57 19.60 -2.35
CA ARG A 246 -20.74 19.46 -1.47
C ARG A 246 -20.40 18.67 -0.20
N LEU A 247 -19.68 17.56 -0.34
CA LEU A 247 -19.21 16.78 0.82
C LEU A 247 -18.21 17.57 1.65
N ILE A 248 -17.31 18.32 1.01
CA ILE A 248 -16.34 19.18 1.69
C ILE A 248 -17.04 20.30 2.47
N GLU A 249 -18.09 20.91 1.92
CA GLU A 249 -18.90 21.93 2.60
C GLU A 249 -19.58 21.37 3.84
N VAL A 250 -20.20 20.18 3.74
CA VAL A 250 -20.76 19.48 4.89
C VAL A 250 -19.66 19.18 5.92
N ALA A 251 -18.51 18.64 5.50
CA ALA A 251 -17.40 18.37 6.41
C ALA A 251 -16.96 19.63 7.17
N ARG A 252 -16.81 20.78 6.48
CA ARG A 252 -16.47 22.07 7.10
C ARG A 252 -17.55 22.53 8.08
N LYS A 253 -18.83 22.45 7.71
CA LYS A 253 -19.97 22.83 8.57
C LYS A 253 -19.94 22.12 9.93
N TYR A 254 -19.46 20.88 9.97
CA TYR A 254 -19.39 20.05 11.17
C TYR A 254 -17.99 19.86 11.74
N ASN A 255 -17.00 20.62 11.26
CA ASN A 255 -15.60 20.54 11.70
C ASN A 255 -14.98 19.13 11.56
N VAL A 256 -15.27 18.46 10.45
CA VAL A 256 -14.73 17.15 10.07
C VAL A 256 -13.42 17.35 9.31
N LEU A 257 -12.37 16.63 9.72
CA LEU A 257 -11.11 16.60 8.99
C LEU A 257 -11.26 15.72 7.73
N TRP A 258 -11.30 16.36 6.57
CA TRP A 258 -11.39 15.71 5.25
C TRP A 258 -10.00 15.51 4.64
N ALA A 259 -9.53 14.27 4.51
CA ALA A 259 -8.13 13.97 4.23
C ALA A 259 -7.85 12.79 3.28
#